data_AF-A0A7X5XR63-F1
#
_entry.id   AF-A0A7X5XR63-F1
#
_cell.length_a   1.000
_cell.length_b   1.000
_cell.length_c   1.000
_cell.angle_alpha   90.00
_cell.angle_beta   90.00
_cell.angle_gamma   90.00
#
_symmetry.space_group_name_H-M   'P 1'
#
loop_
_entity.id
_entity.type
_entity.pdbx_description
1 polymer ?
#
loop_
_entity_poly.entity_id
_entity_poly.type
_entity_poly.pdbx_seq_one_letter_code
_entity_poly.pdbx_strand_id
1 'polypeptide(L)'
;MNERVIRGRIDRSGALVSADAPLLRLQQRAGAGLDKPLALPHLARLVTLAQRLHRDISRPLYAADDHSDIHALVRITPDADGASLEITDWRTRPLVQPQMPPIAEGAVVPQSWTWECDQQLRIVALRRAPDAPPVPEGWEGCSLSEVFELQPDDDGRFPVLRALARQARFDGQRVRAAQTGMILAGEALFDATGRFTGFRGSAVAAEAQPAADQKAGGALVDPAFGSLPLSDPQFGRRIDGALRGPLSRIIATAETISGQFDGPIRADYARYAGDIAHAGRHLLGLVDDLADLQNIERPGFKAARDEIDLGDLARRAVGLLGMKAEEKGIRIDAPRTDDRAPAYGEFRRVLQVLLNLLGNAIRYSPENSQIWIRVDREGGRATVTVADQGQGIDADQQAVVFEKFERLGRTDSGGSGLGLYIARRLARAMDGDLTVDSAPGQGARFTLSLPARDVD
;
A
#
# COMPACT_ATOMS: atom_id res chain seq x y z
N MET A 1 41.94 11.21 -21.72
CA MET A 1 42.61 10.24 -20.81
C MET A 1 42.15 8.87 -21.28
N ASN A 2 43.06 8.04 -21.84
CA ASN A 2 42.72 6.83 -22.60
C ASN A 2 41.70 5.93 -21.88
N GLU A 3 40.56 5.64 -22.52
CA GLU A 3 39.64 4.59 -22.08
C GLU A 3 40.39 3.25 -22.09
N ARG A 4 40.76 2.78 -20.90
CA ARG A 4 41.52 1.54 -20.74
C ARG A 4 40.53 0.39 -20.90
N VAL A 5 40.54 -0.25 -22.07
CA VAL A 5 39.76 -1.47 -22.33
C VAL A 5 40.24 -2.58 -21.38
N ILE A 6 39.31 -3.16 -20.63
CA ILE A 6 39.57 -4.25 -19.68
C ILE A 6 39.26 -5.57 -20.38
N ARG A 7 40.21 -6.50 -20.40
CA ARG A 7 40.09 -7.77 -21.13
C ARG A 7 39.95 -8.96 -20.20
N GLY A 8 39.30 -10.02 -20.71
CA GLY A 8 39.23 -11.32 -20.06
C GLY A 8 39.02 -12.46 -21.03
N ARG A 9 39.30 -13.70 -20.59
CA ARG A 9 39.16 -14.94 -21.35
C ARG A 9 38.35 -15.94 -20.55
N ILE A 10 37.32 -16.49 -21.18
CA ILE A 10 36.51 -17.60 -20.67
C ILE A 10 36.80 -18.86 -21.50
N ASP A 11 36.92 -20.01 -20.86
CA ASP A 11 37.01 -21.30 -21.55
C ASP A 11 35.63 -21.83 -21.99
N ARG A 12 35.60 -23.04 -22.56
CA ARG A 12 34.35 -23.72 -22.96
C ARG A 12 33.47 -24.14 -21.78
N SER A 13 34.04 -24.30 -20.58
CA SER A 13 33.31 -24.70 -19.38
C SER A 13 32.60 -23.52 -18.71
N GLY A 14 32.95 -22.29 -19.09
CA GLY A 14 32.45 -21.05 -18.47
C GLY A 14 33.34 -20.54 -17.34
N ALA A 15 34.57 -21.05 -17.21
CA ALA A 15 35.54 -20.62 -16.22
C ALA A 15 36.40 -19.44 -16.72
N LEU A 16 36.72 -18.52 -15.81
CA LEU A 16 37.56 -17.35 -16.10
C LEU A 16 39.05 -17.74 -16.07
N VAL A 17 39.66 -17.87 -17.25
CA VAL A 17 41.06 -18.34 -17.40
C VAL A 17 42.06 -17.20 -17.29
N SER A 18 41.70 -16.01 -17.79
CA SER A 18 42.52 -14.82 -17.63
C SER A 18 41.64 -13.57 -17.55
N ALA A 19 42.11 -12.56 -16.83
CA ALA A 19 41.41 -11.29 -16.69
C ALA A 19 42.39 -10.19 -16.29
N ASP A 20 42.16 -9.00 -16.83
CA ASP A 20 42.80 -7.78 -16.35
C ASP A 20 42.37 -7.49 -14.90
N ALA A 21 43.24 -6.78 -14.18
CA ALA A 21 43.11 -6.57 -12.73
C ALA A 21 41.74 -6.06 -12.24
N PRO A 22 40.98 -5.19 -12.95
CA PRO A 22 39.65 -4.79 -12.49
C PRO A 22 38.63 -5.92 -12.50
N LEU A 23 38.58 -6.72 -13.57
CA LEU A 23 37.65 -7.84 -13.70
C LEU A 23 38.03 -8.97 -12.75
N LEU A 24 39.33 -9.26 -12.58
CA LEU A 24 39.82 -10.26 -11.65
C LEU A 24 39.47 -9.91 -10.18
N ARG A 25 39.65 -8.65 -9.78
CA ARG A 25 39.28 -8.21 -8.43
C ARG A 25 37.79 -8.32 -8.17
N LEU A 26 36.96 -8.00 -9.16
CA LEU A 26 35.51 -8.12 -9.05
C LEU A 26 35.08 -9.58 -8.88
N GLN A 27 35.67 -10.50 -9.64
CA GLN A 27 35.46 -11.95 -9.49
C GLN A 27 35.87 -12.45 -8.09
N GLN A 28 37.04 -12.02 -7.59
CA GLN A 28 37.55 -12.41 -6.27
C GLN A 28 36.65 -11.93 -5.14
N ARG A 29 36.13 -10.70 -5.24
CA ARG A 29 35.15 -10.15 -4.29
C ARG A 29 33.83 -10.92 -4.32
N ALA A 30 33.40 -11.39 -5.48
CA ALA A 30 32.26 -12.28 -5.62
C ALA A 30 32.53 -13.72 -5.15
N GLY A 31 33.72 -14.01 -4.63
CA GLY A 31 34.07 -15.28 -4.01
C GLY A 31 34.75 -16.32 -4.92
N ALA A 32 35.21 -15.93 -6.11
CA ALA A 32 35.90 -16.85 -7.03
C ALA A 32 37.20 -16.29 -7.63
N GLY A 33 38.17 -17.16 -7.88
CA GLY A 33 39.43 -16.80 -8.54
C GLY A 33 39.43 -17.08 -10.05
N LEU A 34 40.64 -17.12 -10.62
CA LEU A 34 40.86 -17.71 -11.95
C LEU A 34 40.63 -19.22 -11.91
N ASP A 35 40.39 -19.81 -13.09
CA ASP A 35 40.10 -21.24 -13.30
C ASP A 35 38.86 -21.74 -12.53
N LYS A 36 37.98 -20.81 -12.14
CA LYS A 36 36.68 -21.06 -11.52
C LYS A 36 35.57 -20.48 -12.39
N PRO A 37 34.35 -21.03 -12.30
CA PRO A 37 33.17 -20.47 -12.95
C PRO A 37 33.00 -18.98 -12.61
N LEU A 38 32.50 -18.19 -13.56
CA LEU A 38 32.18 -16.78 -13.35
C LEU A 38 31.23 -16.61 -12.14
N ALA A 39 31.73 -15.98 -11.07
CA ALA A 39 30.94 -15.65 -9.88
C ALA A 39 30.01 -14.45 -10.08
N LEU A 40 30.04 -13.82 -11.25
CA LEU A 40 29.18 -12.71 -11.64
C LEU A 40 28.00 -13.23 -12.46
N PRO A 41 26.79 -13.40 -11.88
CA PRO A 41 25.70 -14.14 -12.53
C PRO A 41 25.23 -13.50 -13.84
N HIS A 42 25.23 -12.16 -13.91
CA HIS A 42 24.86 -11.43 -15.11
C HIS A 42 25.90 -11.66 -16.23
N LEU A 43 27.19 -11.55 -15.93
CA LEU A 43 28.25 -11.78 -16.91
C LEU A 43 28.27 -13.24 -17.39
N ALA A 44 28.09 -14.21 -16.48
CA ALA A 44 28.00 -15.63 -16.80
C ALA A 44 26.87 -15.91 -17.80
N ARG A 45 25.67 -15.35 -17.57
CA ARG A 45 24.52 -15.48 -18.48
C ARG A 45 24.80 -14.90 -19.86
N LEU A 46 25.49 -13.76 -19.94
CA LEU A 46 25.84 -13.14 -21.23
C LEU A 46 26.86 -13.98 -22.00
N VAL A 47 27.84 -14.59 -21.31
CA VAL A 47 28.81 -15.51 -21.93
C VAL A 47 28.13 -16.76 -22.47
N THR A 48 27.28 -17.41 -21.68
CA THR A 48 26.51 -18.57 -22.12
C THR A 48 25.63 -18.23 -23.34
N LEU A 49 25.04 -17.04 -23.35
CA LEU A 49 24.23 -16.58 -24.47
C LEU A 49 25.06 -16.36 -25.74
N ALA A 50 26.24 -15.76 -25.64
CA ALA A 50 27.14 -15.50 -26.77
C ALA A 50 27.67 -16.81 -27.38
N GLN A 51 28.11 -17.74 -26.53
CA GLN A 51 28.56 -19.07 -26.94
C GLN A 51 27.45 -19.87 -27.62
N ARG A 52 26.22 -19.85 -27.08
CA ARG A 52 25.08 -20.56 -27.68
C ARG A 52 24.67 -19.99 -29.04
N LEU A 53 24.79 -18.68 -29.23
CA LEU A 53 24.40 -18.00 -30.47
C LEU A 53 25.53 -17.95 -31.51
N HIS A 54 26.76 -18.29 -31.15
CA HIS A 54 27.97 -18.12 -31.96
C HIS A 54 28.06 -16.72 -32.60
N ARG A 55 27.68 -15.69 -31.83
CA ARG A 55 27.65 -14.29 -32.27
C ARG A 55 28.19 -13.37 -31.20
N ASP A 56 28.79 -12.28 -31.65
CA ASP A 56 29.21 -11.17 -30.80
C ASP A 56 28.00 -10.58 -30.04
N ILE A 57 28.15 -10.42 -28.74
CA ILE A 57 27.15 -9.78 -27.89
C ILE A 57 27.77 -8.56 -27.23
N SER A 58 27.11 -7.41 -27.38
CA SER A 58 27.46 -6.18 -26.63
C SER A 58 26.28 -5.78 -25.75
N ARG A 59 26.50 -5.77 -24.43
CA ARG A 59 25.47 -5.48 -23.42
C ARG A 59 26.03 -4.70 -22.24
N PRO A 60 25.22 -3.86 -21.58
CA PRO A 60 25.63 -3.23 -20.34
C PRO A 60 25.80 -4.29 -19.25
N LEU A 61 26.92 -4.22 -18.54
CA LEU A 61 27.23 -4.97 -17.34
C LEU A 61 26.90 -4.08 -16.12
N TYR A 62 26.03 -4.59 -15.27
CA TYR A 62 25.77 -4.04 -13.93
C TYR A 62 26.31 -5.04 -12.92
N ALA A 63 27.23 -4.59 -12.07
CA ALA A 63 27.77 -5.36 -10.96
C ALA A 63 27.89 -4.45 -9.74
N ALA A 64 27.81 -5.02 -8.55
CA ALA A 64 27.99 -4.30 -7.29
C ALA A 64 28.97 -5.10 -6.41
N ASP A 65 29.78 -4.37 -5.64
CA ASP A 65 30.56 -4.91 -4.53
C ASP A 65 30.29 -4.10 -3.25
N ASP A 66 30.95 -4.45 -2.14
CA ASP A 66 30.75 -3.84 -0.82
C ASP A 66 31.04 -2.33 -0.76
N HIS A 67 31.61 -1.74 -1.82
CA HIS A 67 32.09 -0.37 -1.82
C HIS A 67 31.64 0.45 -3.03
N SER A 68 31.17 -0.16 -4.12
CA SER A 68 30.84 0.54 -5.36
C SER A 68 29.82 -0.19 -6.23
N ASP A 69 28.97 0.59 -6.89
CA ASP A 69 28.23 0.14 -8.06
C ASP A 69 29.12 0.29 -9.30
N ILE A 70 29.12 -0.73 -10.15
CA ILE A 70 29.93 -0.79 -11.36
C ILE A 70 28.99 -0.87 -12.55
N HIS A 71 29.12 0.12 -13.45
CA HIS A 71 28.48 0.12 -14.75
C HIS A 71 29.55 0.08 -15.83
N ALA A 72 29.41 -0.84 -16.78
CA ALA A 72 30.32 -0.94 -17.91
C ALA A 72 29.59 -1.48 -19.14
N LEU A 73 30.20 -1.38 -20.32
CA LEU A 73 29.75 -2.06 -21.52
C LEU A 73 30.65 -3.27 -21.77
N VAL A 74 30.09 -4.47 -21.72
CA VAL A 74 30.83 -5.69 -22.06
C VAL A 74 30.49 -6.12 -23.49
N ARG A 75 31.54 -6.34 -24.28
CA ARG A 75 31.51 -7.04 -25.55
C ARG A 75 32.08 -8.44 -25.35
N ILE A 76 31.35 -9.43 -25.83
CA ILE A 76 31.70 -10.84 -25.73
C ILE A 76 31.79 -11.39 -27.15
N THR A 77 32.97 -11.86 -27.52
CA THR A 77 33.23 -12.47 -28.82
C THR A 77 33.54 -13.96 -28.60
N PRO A 78 32.60 -14.87 -28.92
CA PRO A 78 32.81 -16.30 -28.78
C PRO A 78 33.84 -16.80 -29.81
N ASP A 79 34.66 -17.77 -29.42
CA ASP A 79 35.65 -18.40 -30.29
C ASP A 79 35.68 -19.92 -30.09
N ALA A 80 36.58 -20.61 -30.81
CA ALA A 80 36.68 -22.06 -30.75
C ALA A 80 37.02 -22.58 -29.35
N ASP A 81 37.67 -21.80 -28.50
CA ASP A 81 38.18 -22.24 -27.19
C ASP A 81 37.38 -21.66 -26.01
N GLY A 82 36.33 -20.87 -26.29
CA GLY A 82 35.42 -20.31 -25.30
C GLY A 82 34.90 -18.94 -25.72
N ALA A 83 35.29 -17.90 -25.00
CA ALA A 83 34.94 -16.51 -25.34
C ALA A 83 35.97 -15.50 -24.85
N SER A 84 36.15 -14.42 -25.63
CA SER A 84 36.89 -13.24 -25.23
C SER A 84 35.94 -12.15 -24.72
N LEU A 85 36.36 -11.46 -23.66
CA LEU A 85 35.65 -10.36 -23.03
C LEU A 85 36.43 -9.07 -23.26
N GLU A 86 35.74 -8.04 -23.76
CA GLU A 86 36.23 -6.67 -23.80
C GLU A 86 35.24 -5.78 -23.05
N ILE A 87 35.71 -5.12 -21.99
CA ILE A 87 34.89 -4.26 -21.16
C ILE A 87 35.37 -2.82 -21.34
N THR A 88 34.43 -1.97 -21.72
CA THR A 88 34.62 -0.55 -22.03
C THR A 88 33.69 0.29 -21.16
N ASP A 89 33.94 1.60 -21.10
CA ASP A 89 33.17 2.54 -20.27
C ASP A 89 33.01 2.07 -18.80
N TRP A 90 34.10 1.54 -18.21
CA TRP A 90 34.09 1.08 -16.82
C TRP A 90 33.96 2.26 -15.87
N ARG A 91 32.74 2.44 -15.35
CA ARG A 91 32.39 3.47 -14.40
C ARG A 91 32.12 2.83 -13.05
N THR A 92 32.99 3.10 -12.10
CA THR A 92 32.73 2.84 -10.70
C THR A 92 32.04 4.07 -10.11
N ARG A 93 30.81 3.90 -9.64
CA ARG A 93 30.21 4.84 -8.71
C ARG A 93 30.51 4.31 -7.31
N PRO A 94 31.30 5.03 -6.48
CA PRO A 94 31.38 4.65 -5.08
C PRO A 94 29.95 4.56 -4.54
N LEU A 95 29.69 3.56 -3.71
CA LEU A 95 28.49 3.59 -2.89
C LEU A 95 28.59 4.92 -2.15
N VAL A 96 27.70 5.85 -2.48
CA VAL A 96 27.52 7.05 -1.66
C VAL A 96 26.88 6.49 -0.40
N GLN A 97 27.72 6.06 0.54
CA GLN A 97 27.33 6.17 1.93
C GLN A 97 26.94 7.65 2.07
N PRO A 98 25.73 7.96 2.52
CA PRO A 98 25.35 9.34 2.77
C PRO A 98 26.43 9.95 3.66
N GLN A 99 27.32 10.76 3.07
CA GLN A 99 28.28 11.52 3.84
C GLN A 99 27.50 12.64 4.48
N MET A 100 26.99 12.33 5.66
CA MET A 100 26.41 13.33 6.53
C MET A 100 27.53 14.30 6.94
N PRO A 101 27.27 15.61 6.92
CA PRO A 101 28.15 16.55 7.60
C PRO A 101 28.27 16.11 9.07
N PRO A 102 29.48 16.17 9.66
CA PRO A 102 29.66 15.88 11.08
C PRO A 102 28.72 16.77 11.90
N ILE A 103 28.16 16.18 12.95
CA ILE A 103 27.29 16.86 13.91
C ILE A 103 28.05 18.09 14.43
N ALA A 104 27.52 19.29 14.22
CA ALA A 104 27.93 20.43 15.01
C ALA A 104 27.61 20.09 16.46
N GLU A 105 28.62 20.09 17.34
CA GLU A 105 28.49 19.86 18.78
C GLU A 105 27.57 20.92 19.40
N GLY A 106 26.26 20.71 19.26
CA GLY A 106 25.20 21.54 19.81
C GLY A 106 24.51 20.78 20.93
N ALA A 107 24.78 21.20 22.17
CA ALA A 107 24.09 20.89 23.42
C ALA A 107 23.45 19.49 23.52
N VAL A 108 24.25 18.50 23.95
CA VAL A 108 23.72 17.21 24.41
C VAL A 108 22.76 17.47 25.56
N VAL A 109 21.46 17.21 25.35
CA VAL A 109 20.45 17.30 26.41
C VAL A 109 20.70 16.14 27.41
N PRO A 110 20.86 16.41 28.72
CA PRO A 110 21.00 15.36 29.73
C PRO A 110 19.83 14.37 29.65
N GLN A 111 20.07 13.07 29.89
CA GLN A 111 19.05 12.01 29.83
C GLN A 111 18.37 11.78 28.47
N SER A 112 18.97 12.26 27.37
CA SER A 112 18.44 12.04 26.02
C SER A 112 19.24 11.01 25.21
N TRP A 113 18.57 10.39 24.24
CA TRP A 113 19.18 9.65 23.15
C TRP A 113 19.14 10.50 21.89
N THR A 114 20.16 10.41 21.06
CA THR A 114 20.17 10.95 19.70
C THR A 114 20.10 9.79 18.73
N TRP A 115 19.16 9.85 17.79
CA TRP A 115 18.91 8.78 16.84
C TRP A 115 18.83 9.34 15.43
N GLU A 116 19.20 8.52 14.45
CA GLU A 116 19.08 8.83 13.04
C GLU A 116 18.62 7.60 12.27
N CYS A 117 17.74 7.79 11.29
CA CYS A 117 17.26 6.74 10.41
C CYS A 117 17.31 7.12 8.94
N ASP A 118 17.39 6.11 8.07
CA ASP A 118 17.36 6.27 6.62
C ASP A 118 15.93 6.50 6.07
N GLN A 119 15.80 6.66 4.74
CA GLN A 119 14.51 6.85 4.07
C GLN A 119 13.57 5.63 4.22
N GLN A 120 14.09 4.45 4.60
CA GLN A 120 13.33 3.24 4.94
C GLN A 120 13.03 3.16 6.45
N LEU A 121 13.32 4.21 7.22
CA LEU A 121 13.20 4.29 8.67
C LEU A 121 14.06 3.28 9.43
N ARG A 122 15.17 2.78 8.85
CA ARG A 122 16.12 1.94 9.58
C ARG A 122 17.08 2.82 10.39
N ILE A 123 17.30 2.48 11.65
CA ILE A 123 18.20 3.22 12.53
C ILE A 123 19.63 3.05 12.02
N VAL A 124 20.26 4.14 11.59
CA VAL A 124 21.65 4.15 11.08
C VAL A 124 22.64 4.62 12.13
N ALA A 125 22.17 5.35 13.14
CA ALA A 125 22.99 5.77 14.26
C ALA A 125 22.13 5.94 15.52
N LEU A 126 22.65 5.49 16.66
CA LEU A 126 22.03 5.69 17.96
C LEU A 126 23.10 6.03 19.00
N ARG A 127 22.94 7.17 19.69
CA ARG A 127 23.87 7.64 20.71
C ARG A 127 23.11 7.95 21.99
N ARG A 128 23.67 7.56 23.13
CA ARG A 128 23.12 7.88 24.45
C ARG A 128 23.94 8.98 25.13
N ALA A 129 23.28 9.88 25.85
CA ALA A 129 23.94 10.71 26.85
C ALA A 129 24.37 9.85 28.06
N PRO A 130 25.38 10.27 28.85
CA PRO A 130 25.89 9.51 30.01
C PRO A 130 24.82 9.11 31.03
N ASP A 131 23.83 9.99 31.25
CA ASP A 131 22.76 9.80 32.25
C ASP A 131 21.44 9.29 31.64
N ALA A 132 21.44 8.85 30.38
CA ALA A 132 20.25 8.33 29.72
C ALA A 132 20.04 6.83 30.01
N PRO A 133 18.80 6.32 29.94
CA PRO A 133 18.53 4.88 30.06
C PRO A 133 19.39 4.05 29.10
N PRO A 134 19.78 2.80 29.45
CA PRO A 134 20.60 1.98 28.57
C PRO A 134 19.84 1.65 27.28
N VAL A 135 20.52 1.85 26.15
CA VAL A 135 20.06 1.42 24.83
C VAL A 135 20.31 -0.09 24.71
N PRO A 136 19.31 -0.92 24.39
CA PRO A 136 19.53 -2.34 24.14
C PRO A 136 20.44 -2.57 22.93
N GLU A 137 21.35 -3.54 23.02
CA GLU A 137 22.29 -3.86 21.94
C GLU A 137 21.55 -4.41 20.70
N GLY A 138 22.06 -4.09 19.50
CA GLY A 138 21.56 -4.64 18.23
C GLY A 138 20.43 -3.85 17.56
N TRP A 139 20.18 -2.61 17.98
CA TRP A 139 19.14 -1.75 17.37
C TRP A 139 19.59 -1.01 16.11
N GLU A 140 20.89 -0.92 15.85
CA GLU A 140 21.41 -0.37 14.60
C GLU A 140 21.11 -1.34 13.44
N GLY A 141 20.51 -0.81 12.36
CA GLY A 141 20.03 -1.57 11.19
C GLY A 141 18.58 -2.06 11.29
N CYS A 142 17.98 -2.04 12.49
CA CYS A 142 16.57 -2.34 12.71
C CYS A 142 15.66 -1.20 12.26
N SER A 143 14.43 -1.52 11.88
CA SER A 143 13.41 -0.51 11.61
C SER A 143 13.05 0.23 12.89
N LEU A 144 12.82 1.54 12.79
CA LEU A 144 12.38 2.40 13.89
C LEU A 144 11.08 1.87 14.53
N SER A 145 10.22 1.22 13.75
CA SER A 145 8.99 0.56 14.23
C SER A 145 9.20 -0.77 14.96
N GLU A 146 10.33 -1.44 14.77
CA GLU A 146 10.70 -2.67 15.50
C GLU A 146 11.27 -2.34 16.88
N VAL A 147 11.87 -1.17 17.00
CA VAL A 147 12.59 -0.70 18.18
C VAL A 147 11.69 0.14 19.09
N PHE A 148 10.82 0.97 18.49
CA PHE A 148 9.91 1.84 19.20
C PHE A 148 8.46 1.47 18.91
N GLU A 149 7.73 1.03 19.94
CA GLU A 149 6.28 0.88 19.87
C GLU A 149 5.65 2.28 19.88
N LEU A 150 5.19 2.75 18.72
CA LEU A 150 4.56 4.07 18.58
C LEU A 150 3.24 4.13 19.35
N GLN A 151 3.11 5.12 20.23
CA GLN A 151 1.87 5.43 20.93
C GLN A 151 1.21 6.65 20.27
N PRO A 152 -0.13 6.62 20.06
CA PRO A 152 -0.82 7.77 19.53
C PRO A 152 -0.86 8.92 20.56
N ASP A 153 -0.98 10.15 20.05
CA ASP A 153 -1.35 11.31 20.87
C ASP A 153 -2.82 11.24 21.32
N ASP A 154 -3.25 12.23 22.11
CA ASP A 154 -4.61 12.27 22.69
C ASP A 154 -5.71 12.38 21.61
N ASP A 155 -5.34 12.81 20.39
CA ASP A 155 -6.21 12.84 19.19
C ASP A 155 -6.16 11.53 18.37
N GLY A 156 -5.43 10.52 18.83
CA GLY A 156 -5.28 9.23 18.14
C GLY A 156 -4.33 9.28 16.94
N ARG A 157 -3.44 10.27 16.86
CA ARG A 157 -2.54 10.52 15.72
C ARG A 157 -1.10 10.13 16.05
N PHE A 158 -0.31 9.90 15.00
CA PHE A 158 1.12 9.59 15.12
C PHE A 158 1.94 10.72 14.48
N PRO A 159 2.51 11.63 15.28
CA PRO A 159 3.36 12.72 14.79
C PRO A 159 4.44 12.28 13.79
N VAL A 160 5.10 11.13 14.02
CA VAL A 160 6.17 10.62 13.14
C VAL A 160 5.65 10.21 11.75
N LEU A 161 4.47 9.59 11.67
CA LEU A 161 3.89 9.15 10.39
C LEU A 161 3.41 10.33 9.56
N ARG A 162 2.88 11.37 10.22
CA ARG A 162 2.52 12.63 9.56
C ARG A 162 3.75 13.38 9.04
N ALA A 163 4.84 13.36 9.81
CA ALA A 163 6.11 13.91 9.39
C ALA A 163 6.70 13.17 8.20
N LEU A 164 6.64 11.83 8.17
CA LEU A 164 7.08 11.03 7.03
C LEU A 164 6.29 11.39 5.76
N ALA A 165 4.96 11.45 5.86
CA ALA A 165 4.10 11.78 4.71
C ALA A 165 4.35 13.20 4.17
N ARG A 166 4.76 14.13 5.04
CA ARG A 166 5.01 15.54 4.68
C ARG A 166 6.48 15.88 4.51
N GLN A 167 7.38 14.92 4.70
CA GLN A 167 8.83 15.12 4.79
C GLN A 167 9.18 16.33 5.67
N ALA A 168 8.58 16.40 6.87
CA ALA A 168 8.64 17.56 7.74
C ALA A 168 9.05 17.17 9.17
N ARG A 169 9.49 18.13 9.98
CA ARG A 169 9.79 17.89 11.40
C ARG A 169 8.57 17.42 12.20
N PHE A 170 8.80 16.62 13.23
CA PHE A 170 7.82 16.26 14.25
C PHE A 170 8.41 16.39 15.66
N ASP A 171 7.49 16.54 16.61
CA ASP A 171 7.77 16.58 18.05
C ASP A 171 6.65 15.82 18.78
N GLY A 172 6.91 15.41 20.01
CA GLY A 172 5.90 14.83 20.90
C GLY A 172 5.46 13.41 20.53
N GLN A 173 6.21 12.68 19.70
CA GLN A 173 5.86 11.29 19.38
C GLN A 173 6.09 10.41 20.61
N ARG A 174 5.02 10.02 21.30
CA ARG A 174 5.10 9.05 22.40
C ARG A 174 5.48 7.68 21.84
N VAL A 175 6.43 7.01 22.47
CA VAL A 175 6.81 5.63 22.14
C VAL A 175 7.09 4.83 23.40
N ARG A 176 7.02 3.52 23.29
CA ARG A 176 7.55 2.61 24.29
C ARG A 176 8.74 1.86 23.68
N ALA A 177 9.89 1.99 24.34
CA ALA A 177 11.11 1.27 24.01
C ALA A 177 11.37 0.27 25.15
N ALA A 178 11.23 -1.04 24.86
CA ALA A 178 11.20 -2.09 25.87
C ALA A 178 10.18 -1.80 27.00
N GLN A 179 10.63 -1.42 28.21
CA GLN A 179 9.77 -1.06 29.35
C GLN A 179 9.76 0.44 29.68
N THR A 180 10.44 1.26 28.87
CA THR A 180 10.58 2.70 29.13
C THR A 180 9.70 3.49 28.15
N GLY A 181 8.84 4.35 28.70
CA GLY A 181 8.12 5.34 27.90
C GLY A 181 9.07 6.46 27.49
N MET A 182 9.05 6.86 26.23
CA MET A 182 9.89 7.92 25.69
C MET A 182 9.10 8.85 24.78
N ILE A 183 9.59 10.06 24.60
CA ILE A 183 9.06 11.04 23.65
C ILE A 183 10.13 11.30 22.60
N LEU A 184 9.77 11.10 21.33
CA LEU A 184 10.62 11.32 20.17
C LEU A 184 10.28 12.66 19.51
N ALA A 185 11.33 13.35 19.12
CA ALA A 185 11.29 14.47 18.18
C ALA A 185 12.26 14.16 17.03
N GLY A 186 11.95 14.62 15.82
CA GLY A 186 12.80 14.38 14.67
C GLY A 186 12.63 15.41 13.56
N GLU A 187 13.72 15.74 12.90
CA GLU A 187 13.80 16.63 11.74
C GLU A 187 14.06 15.81 10.47
N ALA A 188 13.40 16.17 9.39
CA ALA A 188 13.59 15.53 8.09
C ALA A 188 14.93 15.94 7.50
N LEU A 189 15.70 14.95 7.05
CA LEU A 189 16.97 15.14 6.36
C LEU A 189 16.77 15.07 4.85
N PHE A 190 17.55 15.88 4.15
CA PHE A 190 17.56 15.94 2.69
C PHE A 190 18.99 15.93 2.17
N ASP A 191 19.21 15.34 0.99
CA ASP A 191 20.49 15.44 0.30
C ASP A 191 20.67 16.81 -0.40
N ALA A 192 21.84 17.04 -1.00
CA ALA A 192 22.15 18.26 -1.73
C ALA A 192 21.26 18.50 -2.97
N THR A 193 20.49 17.51 -3.40
CA THR A 193 19.52 17.59 -4.51
C THR A 193 18.09 17.83 -4.02
N GLY A 194 17.88 17.97 -2.71
CA GLY A 194 16.58 18.21 -2.09
C GLY A 194 15.73 16.95 -1.92
N ARG A 195 16.32 15.76 -2.08
CA ARG A 195 15.61 14.48 -1.89
C ARG A 195 15.67 14.05 -0.43
N PHE A 196 14.53 13.62 0.11
CA PHE A 196 14.42 13.11 1.48
C PHE A 196 15.31 11.88 1.70
N THR A 197 16.13 11.91 2.74
CA THR A 197 17.11 10.86 3.08
C THR A 197 16.81 10.16 4.41
N GLY A 198 15.92 10.70 5.24
CA GLY A 198 15.56 10.10 6.52
C GLY A 198 15.23 11.11 7.61
N PHE A 199 15.31 10.70 8.88
CA PHE A 199 15.07 11.58 10.03
C PHE A 199 16.25 11.54 11.00
N ARG A 200 16.57 12.70 11.57
CA ARG A 200 17.45 12.82 12.75
C ARG A 200 16.66 13.37 13.90
N GLY A 201 16.83 12.81 15.09
CA GLY A 201 16.03 13.20 16.22
C GLY A 201 16.65 12.93 17.57
N SER A 202 15.88 13.28 18.59
CA SER A 202 16.17 12.97 19.98
C SER A 202 15.05 12.14 20.58
N ALA A 203 15.37 11.32 21.58
CA ALA A 203 14.40 10.65 22.43
C ALA A 203 14.70 11.01 23.88
N VAL A 204 13.67 11.43 24.62
CA VAL A 204 13.77 11.72 26.05
C VAL A 204 12.85 10.78 26.83
N ALA A 205 13.25 10.39 28.04
CA ALA A 205 12.37 9.58 28.89
C ALA A 205 11.09 10.38 29.21
N ALA A 206 9.94 9.74 29.09
CA ALA A 206 8.68 10.34 29.53
C ALA A 206 8.60 10.30 31.05
N GLU A 207 8.26 11.42 31.70
CA GLU A 207 7.98 11.43 33.14
C GLU A 207 6.84 10.44 33.46
N ALA A 208 6.99 9.68 34.54
CA ALA A 208 6.05 8.62 34.92
C ALA A 208 4.68 9.21 35.29
N GLN A 209 3.71 9.13 34.38
CA GLN A 209 2.31 9.39 34.69
C GLN A 209 1.72 8.16 35.41
N PRO A 210 0.99 8.31 36.54
CA PRO A 210 0.37 7.19 37.21
C PRO A 210 -0.61 6.46 36.28
N ALA A 211 -0.48 5.14 36.23
CA ALA A 211 -1.27 4.26 35.39
C ALA A 211 -2.77 4.45 35.64
N ALA A 212 -3.49 4.96 34.64
CA ALA A 212 -4.94 4.91 34.63
C ALA A 212 -5.39 3.50 34.22
N ASP A 213 -6.13 2.86 35.11
CA ASP A 213 -6.74 1.52 35.06
C ASP A 213 -7.02 0.95 33.67
N GLN A 214 -6.20 -0.02 33.25
CA GLN A 214 -6.59 -1.05 32.29
C GLN A 214 -7.01 -2.30 33.06
N LYS A 215 -8.32 -2.49 33.24
CA LYS A 215 -8.86 -3.74 33.79
C LYS A 215 -8.58 -4.90 32.84
N ALA A 216 -7.88 -5.89 33.38
CA ALA A 216 -7.67 -7.19 32.79
C ALA A 216 -9.01 -7.94 32.62
N GLY A 217 -9.20 -8.51 31.44
CA GLY A 217 -10.19 -9.54 31.16
C GLY A 217 -9.55 -10.60 30.28
N GLY A 218 -8.94 -11.60 30.91
CA GLY A 218 -8.36 -12.74 30.22
C GLY A 218 -9.44 -13.71 29.75
N ALA A 219 -9.31 -14.21 28.54
CA ALA A 219 -9.87 -15.48 28.12
C ALA A 219 -8.80 -16.21 27.29
N LEU A 220 -8.54 -17.46 27.68
CA LEU A 220 -7.69 -18.41 26.97
C LEU A 220 -8.27 -18.65 25.57
N VAL A 221 -7.44 -18.57 24.52
CA VAL A 221 -7.80 -18.97 23.16
C VAL A 221 -6.79 -19.99 22.67
N ASP A 222 -7.32 -21.12 22.22
CA ASP A 222 -6.67 -22.33 21.69
C ASP A 222 -5.70 -22.04 20.51
N PRO A 223 -4.59 -22.80 20.34
CA PRO A 223 -3.62 -22.57 19.28
C PRO A 223 -4.00 -23.35 18.02
N ALA A 224 -5.06 -22.96 17.34
CA ALA A 224 -5.31 -23.35 15.96
C ALA A 224 -6.29 -22.38 15.30
N PHE A 225 -5.77 -21.40 14.57
CA PHE A 225 -6.51 -20.59 13.60
C PHE A 225 -7.90 -20.09 14.05
N GLY A 226 -7.94 -19.13 14.99
CA GLY A 226 -9.19 -18.46 15.38
C GLY A 226 -8.95 -17.02 15.80
N SER A 227 -9.66 -16.09 15.16
CA SER A 227 -9.76 -14.64 15.45
C SER A 227 -8.50 -13.77 15.23
N LEU A 228 -8.41 -13.14 14.05
CA LEU A 228 -7.77 -11.84 13.90
C LEU A 228 -8.46 -10.85 14.88
N PRO A 229 -7.73 -9.98 15.61
CA PRO A 229 -8.30 -9.05 16.58
C PRO A 229 -8.96 -7.87 15.86
N LEU A 230 -10.06 -8.13 15.16
CA LEU A 230 -10.88 -7.13 14.46
C LEU A 230 -11.56 -6.17 15.45
N SER A 231 -11.65 -6.54 16.73
CA SER A 231 -12.23 -5.75 17.82
C SER A 231 -11.32 -4.64 18.33
N ASP A 232 -10.04 -4.59 17.94
CA ASP A 232 -9.14 -3.50 18.32
C ASP A 232 -9.26 -2.33 17.31
N PRO A 233 -9.84 -1.18 17.70
CA PRO A 233 -9.98 0.00 16.83
C PRO A 233 -8.64 0.62 16.41
N GLN A 234 -7.51 0.15 16.96
CA GLN A 234 -6.17 0.55 16.54
C GLN A 234 -5.62 -0.35 15.42
N PHE A 235 -6.09 -1.60 15.28
CA PHE A 235 -5.57 -2.58 14.33
C PHE A 235 -5.82 -2.19 12.86
N GLY A 236 -7.04 -1.79 12.49
CA GLY A 236 -7.37 -1.39 11.13
C GLY A 236 -6.82 -0.03 10.74
N ARG A 237 -6.65 0.92 11.68
CA ARG A 237 -5.90 2.17 11.40
C ARG A 237 -4.42 1.92 11.15
N ARG A 238 -3.81 0.98 11.88
CA ARG A 238 -2.41 0.55 11.69
C ARG A 238 -2.24 -0.17 10.34
N ILE A 239 -3.18 -1.07 9.98
CA ILE A 239 -3.18 -1.77 8.70
C ILE A 239 -3.41 -0.81 7.52
N ASP A 240 -4.35 0.12 7.63
CA ASP A 240 -4.66 1.08 6.56
C ASP A 240 -3.44 1.92 6.20
N GLY A 241 -2.78 2.52 7.20
CA GLY A 241 -1.54 3.28 6.98
C GLY A 241 -0.36 2.43 6.51
N ALA A 242 -0.19 1.21 7.05
CA ALA A 242 0.95 0.35 6.74
C ALA A 242 0.84 -0.38 5.39
N LEU A 243 -0.38 -0.71 4.93
CA LEU A 243 -0.59 -1.43 3.67
C LEU A 243 -0.82 -0.50 2.48
N ARG A 244 -1.43 0.68 2.67
CA ARG A 244 -1.75 1.59 1.56
C ARG A 244 -0.52 2.05 0.80
N GLY A 245 0.57 2.39 1.49
CA GLY A 245 1.84 2.79 0.89
C GLY A 245 2.47 1.73 -0.02
N PRO A 246 2.78 0.51 0.47
CA PRO A 246 3.34 -0.55 -0.35
C PRO A 246 2.39 -1.03 -1.45
N LEU A 247 1.08 -1.13 -1.20
CA LEU A 247 0.11 -1.49 -2.23
C LEU A 247 0.04 -0.44 -3.35
N SER A 248 0.03 0.85 -3.01
CA SER A 248 0.05 1.93 -4.01
C SER A 248 1.30 1.87 -4.89
N ARG A 249 2.46 1.53 -4.32
CA ARG A 249 3.71 1.35 -5.07
C ARG A 249 3.64 0.12 -6.00
N ILE A 250 3.09 -0.99 -5.52
CA ILE A 250 2.89 -2.21 -6.34
C ILE A 250 1.95 -1.91 -7.51
N ILE A 251 0.83 -1.24 -7.25
CA ILE A 251 -0.13 -0.82 -8.28
C ILE A 251 0.54 0.07 -9.31
N ALA A 252 1.22 1.15 -8.88
CA ALA A 252 1.88 2.08 -9.80
C ALA A 252 2.98 1.41 -10.65
N THR A 253 3.76 0.50 -10.04
CA THR A 253 4.79 -0.26 -10.77
C THR A 253 4.14 -1.20 -11.79
N ALA A 254 3.09 -1.91 -11.39
CA ALA A 254 2.37 -2.84 -12.26
C ALA A 254 1.62 -2.13 -13.40
N GLU A 255 1.03 -0.96 -13.14
CA GLU A 255 0.46 -0.07 -14.15
C GLU A 255 1.53 0.43 -15.12
N THR A 256 2.73 0.76 -14.62
CA THR A 256 3.85 1.20 -15.47
C THR A 256 4.27 0.10 -16.44
N ILE A 257 4.37 -1.13 -15.94
CA ILE A 257 4.71 -2.33 -16.74
C ILE A 257 3.58 -2.65 -17.72
N SER A 258 2.32 -2.59 -17.28
CA SER A 258 1.16 -2.88 -18.12
C SER A 258 0.97 -1.87 -19.26
N GLY A 259 1.18 -0.59 -18.96
CA GLY A 259 1.12 0.52 -19.92
C GLY A 259 2.34 0.64 -20.83
N GLN A 260 3.39 -0.16 -20.60
CA GLN A 260 4.60 -0.22 -21.43
C GLN A 260 5.33 1.13 -21.58
N PHE A 261 5.24 2.01 -20.58
CA PHE A 261 5.77 3.39 -20.67
C PHE A 261 7.30 3.45 -20.83
N ASP A 262 8.03 2.43 -20.35
CA ASP A 262 9.49 2.31 -20.48
C ASP A 262 9.93 1.48 -21.70
N GLY A 263 8.97 1.11 -22.56
CA GLY A 263 9.21 0.37 -23.80
C GLY A 263 8.41 -0.94 -23.90
N PRO A 264 8.40 -1.54 -25.11
CA PRO A 264 7.56 -2.69 -25.40
C PRO A 264 8.06 -3.94 -24.67
N ILE A 265 7.12 -4.63 -24.03
CA ILE A 265 7.33 -5.95 -23.39
C ILE A 265 6.43 -6.99 -24.05
N ARG A 266 6.70 -8.29 -23.81
CA ARG A 266 5.82 -9.35 -24.31
C ARG A 266 4.40 -9.16 -23.76
N ALA A 267 3.39 -9.31 -24.63
CA ALA A 267 1.99 -9.10 -24.28
C ALA A 267 1.53 -9.85 -23.01
N ASP A 268 2.00 -11.08 -22.82
CA ASP A 268 1.67 -11.85 -21.61
C ASP A 268 2.13 -11.17 -20.32
N TYR A 269 3.32 -10.54 -20.31
CA TYR A 269 3.84 -9.84 -19.14
C TYR A 269 3.09 -8.52 -18.88
N ALA A 270 2.67 -7.82 -19.94
CA ALA A 270 1.82 -6.64 -19.81
C ALA A 270 0.44 -7.00 -19.22
N ARG A 271 -0.11 -8.16 -19.62
CA ARG A 271 -1.35 -8.71 -19.05
C ARG A 271 -1.18 -9.10 -17.59
N TYR A 272 -0.12 -9.85 -17.24
CA TYR A 272 0.16 -10.20 -15.84
C TYR A 272 0.35 -8.97 -14.95
N ALA A 273 1.00 -7.92 -15.46
CA ALA A 273 1.12 -6.66 -14.74
C ALA A 273 -0.24 -5.96 -14.58
N GLY A 274 -1.11 -6.03 -15.59
CA GLY A 274 -2.50 -5.59 -15.47
C GLY A 274 -3.26 -6.35 -14.38
N ASP A 275 -3.11 -7.67 -14.32
CA ASP A 275 -3.72 -8.53 -13.30
C ASP A 275 -3.21 -8.18 -11.89
N ILE A 276 -1.90 -7.95 -11.73
CA ILE A 276 -1.29 -7.53 -10.46
C ILE A 276 -1.83 -6.17 -10.03
N ALA A 277 -1.92 -5.19 -10.94
CA ALA A 277 -2.50 -3.89 -10.65
C ALA A 277 -3.98 -4.02 -10.24
N HIS A 278 -4.74 -4.89 -10.91
CA HIS A 278 -6.14 -5.16 -10.57
C HIS A 278 -6.29 -5.78 -9.17
N ALA A 279 -5.50 -6.81 -8.87
CA ALA A 279 -5.47 -7.44 -7.55
C ALA A 279 -5.04 -6.46 -6.44
N GLY A 280 -4.04 -5.61 -6.71
CA GLY A 280 -3.57 -4.57 -5.79
C GLY A 280 -4.65 -3.54 -5.46
N ARG A 281 -5.37 -3.03 -6.48
CA ARG A 281 -6.50 -2.11 -6.26
C ARG A 281 -7.64 -2.79 -5.49
N HIS A 282 -7.86 -4.08 -5.74
CA HIS A 282 -8.86 -4.85 -5.00
C HIS A 282 -8.51 -4.97 -3.52
N LEU A 283 -7.25 -5.27 -3.19
CA LEU A 283 -6.76 -5.31 -1.81
C LEU A 283 -6.82 -3.94 -1.14
N LEU A 284 -6.53 -2.86 -1.88
CA LEU A 284 -6.63 -1.52 -1.34
C LEU A 284 -8.08 -1.16 -0.94
N GLY A 285 -9.05 -1.51 -1.80
CA GLY A 285 -10.47 -1.34 -1.46
C GLY A 285 -10.89 -2.17 -0.23
N LEU A 286 -10.34 -3.38 -0.06
CA LEU A 286 -10.55 -4.20 1.14
C LEU A 286 -10.01 -3.54 2.41
N VAL A 287 -8.84 -2.91 2.31
CA VAL A 287 -8.22 -2.16 3.41
C VAL A 287 -9.05 -0.93 3.77
N ASP A 288 -9.53 -0.19 2.76
CA ASP A 288 -10.42 0.95 2.97
C ASP A 288 -11.75 0.53 3.63
N ASP A 289 -12.37 -0.56 3.13
CA ASP A 289 -13.59 -1.12 3.71
C ASP A 289 -13.39 -1.56 5.18
N LEU A 290 -12.25 -2.17 5.50
CA LEU A 290 -11.91 -2.57 6.86
C LEU A 290 -11.72 -1.35 7.77
N ALA A 291 -11.05 -0.30 7.29
CA ALA A 291 -10.86 0.94 8.03
C ALA A 291 -12.21 1.65 8.31
N ASP A 292 -13.11 1.66 7.32
CA ASP A 292 -14.45 2.19 7.49
C ASP A 292 -15.28 1.38 8.50
N LEU A 293 -15.27 0.05 8.38
CA LEU A 293 -15.95 -0.85 9.31
C LEU A 293 -15.50 -0.58 10.75
N GLN A 294 -14.19 -0.44 10.98
CA GLN A 294 -13.67 -0.12 12.32
C GLN A 294 -14.07 1.26 12.84
N ASN A 295 -14.29 2.26 11.98
CA ASN A 295 -14.78 3.55 12.43
C ASN A 295 -16.26 3.48 12.82
N ILE A 296 -17.05 2.69 12.09
CA ILE A 296 -18.51 2.59 12.27
C ILE A 296 -18.88 1.64 13.43
N GLU A 297 -18.08 0.61 13.71
CA GLU A 297 -18.31 -0.31 14.84
C GLU A 297 -17.93 0.24 16.21
N ARG A 298 -17.42 1.47 16.28
CA ARG A 298 -17.08 2.10 17.56
C ARG A 298 -18.32 2.31 18.42
N PRO A 299 -18.25 1.96 19.71
CA PRO A 299 -19.28 2.35 20.67
C PRO A 299 -19.49 3.87 20.62
N GLY A 300 -20.72 4.30 20.35
CA GLY A 300 -21.08 5.72 20.27
C GLY A 300 -20.85 6.41 18.92
N PHE A 301 -20.52 5.68 17.84
CA PHE A 301 -20.55 6.25 16.49
C PHE A 301 -21.93 6.84 16.18
N LYS A 302 -21.97 8.14 15.87
CA LYS A 302 -23.15 8.85 15.38
C LYS A 302 -22.78 9.57 14.10
N ALA A 303 -23.54 9.33 13.03
CA ALA A 303 -23.40 10.08 11.80
C ALA A 303 -23.84 11.53 12.02
N ALA A 304 -23.23 12.46 11.29
CA ALA A 304 -23.70 13.84 11.30
C ALA A 304 -25.13 13.93 10.76
N ARG A 305 -25.94 14.82 11.33
CA ARG A 305 -27.31 15.04 10.88
C ARG A 305 -27.36 16.30 10.02
N ASP A 306 -27.03 16.15 8.75
CA ASP A 306 -27.11 17.23 7.77
C ASP A 306 -28.45 17.17 7.00
N GLU A 307 -28.83 18.29 6.40
CA GLU A 307 -29.94 18.35 5.45
C GLU A 307 -29.43 17.98 4.06
N ILE A 308 -30.03 16.95 3.46
CA ILE A 308 -29.60 16.40 2.17
C ILE A 308 -30.80 16.14 1.26
N ASP A 309 -30.52 15.98 -0.03
CA ASP A 309 -31.49 15.52 -1.03
C ASP A 309 -30.98 14.21 -1.67
N LEU A 310 -31.73 13.12 -1.48
CA LEU A 310 -31.35 11.81 -2.03
C LEU A 310 -31.37 11.79 -3.56
N GLY A 311 -32.21 12.62 -4.20
CA GLY A 311 -32.21 12.77 -5.66
C GLY A 311 -30.91 13.38 -6.16
N ASP A 312 -30.40 14.41 -5.48
CA ASP A 312 -29.11 15.03 -5.82
C ASP A 312 -27.93 14.09 -5.60
N LEU A 313 -27.90 13.42 -4.45
CA LEU A 313 -26.86 12.45 -4.12
C LEU A 313 -26.85 11.26 -5.09
N ALA A 314 -28.03 10.77 -5.51
CA ALA A 314 -28.15 9.74 -6.53
C ALA A 314 -27.55 10.18 -7.87
N ARG A 315 -27.89 11.39 -8.36
CA ARG A 315 -27.32 11.94 -9.60
C ARG A 315 -25.80 12.09 -9.52
N ARG A 316 -25.26 12.53 -8.37
CA ARG A 316 -23.80 12.60 -8.14
C ARG A 316 -23.14 11.22 -8.20
N ALA A 317 -23.74 10.21 -7.57
CA ALA A 317 -23.24 8.83 -7.62
C ALA A 317 -23.22 8.28 -9.06
N VAL A 318 -24.25 8.58 -9.86
CA VAL A 318 -24.28 8.24 -11.29
C VAL A 318 -23.15 8.94 -12.05
N GLY A 319 -22.91 10.24 -11.80
CA GLY A 319 -21.81 10.96 -12.43
C GLY A 319 -20.43 10.37 -12.13
N LEU A 320 -20.23 9.82 -10.93
CA LEU A 320 -18.97 9.19 -10.52
C LEU A 320 -18.75 7.78 -11.12
N LEU A 321 -19.83 7.04 -11.38
CA LEU A 321 -19.76 5.66 -11.90
C LEU A 321 -20.20 5.51 -13.37
N GLY A 322 -20.55 6.61 -14.03
CA GLY A 322 -21.08 6.63 -15.40
C GLY A 322 -20.13 5.98 -16.41
N MET A 323 -18.85 6.35 -16.40
CA MET A 323 -17.83 5.76 -17.28
C MET A 323 -17.74 4.24 -17.13
N LYS A 324 -17.78 3.74 -15.89
CA LYS A 324 -17.69 2.30 -15.60
C LYS A 324 -18.93 1.53 -16.07
N ALA A 325 -20.11 2.16 -16.02
CA ALA A 325 -21.33 1.57 -16.55
C ALA A 325 -21.29 1.55 -18.09
N GLU A 326 -20.82 2.64 -18.71
CA GLU A 326 -20.67 2.78 -20.16
C GLU A 326 -19.68 1.75 -20.74
N GLU A 327 -18.55 1.53 -20.08
CA GLU A 327 -17.57 0.48 -20.45
C GLU A 327 -18.20 -0.92 -20.52
N LYS A 328 -19.27 -1.17 -19.75
CA LYS A 328 -20.01 -2.45 -19.72
C LYS A 328 -21.30 -2.41 -20.55
N GLY A 329 -21.56 -1.32 -21.27
CA GLY A 329 -22.78 -1.09 -22.05
C GLY A 329 -24.04 -0.91 -21.19
N ILE A 330 -23.91 -0.67 -19.89
CA ILE A 330 -25.05 -0.58 -18.97
C ILE A 330 -25.63 0.82 -19.01
N ARG A 331 -26.92 0.93 -19.30
CA ARG A 331 -27.66 2.20 -19.25
C ARG A 331 -28.15 2.47 -17.83
N ILE A 332 -27.77 3.59 -17.24
CA ILE A 332 -28.32 4.04 -15.95
C ILE A 332 -29.46 5.02 -16.20
N ASP A 333 -30.65 4.68 -15.71
CA ASP A 333 -31.81 5.57 -15.69
C ASP A 333 -31.89 6.30 -14.34
N ALA A 334 -31.21 7.44 -14.30
CA ALA A 334 -31.04 8.28 -13.11
C ALA A 334 -32.31 9.09 -12.78
N PRO A 335 -32.47 9.56 -11.52
CA PRO A 335 -33.57 10.44 -11.16
C PRO A 335 -33.50 11.75 -11.95
N ARG A 336 -34.67 12.29 -12.32
CA ARG A 336 -34.79 13.60 -12.97
C ARG A 336 -34.39 14.71 -12.00
N THR A 337 -34.13 15.91 -12.52
CA THR A 337 -33.77 17.08 -11.68
C THR A 337 -34.85 17.43 -10.65
N ASP A 338 -36.11 17.22 -11.01
CA ASP A 338 -37.26 17.52 -10.17
C ASP A 338 -37.62 16.37 -9.20
N ASP A 339 -37.02 15.19 -9.38
CA ASP A 339 -37.17 14.06 -8.46
C ASP A 339 -36.32 14.35 -7.21
N ARG A 340 -36.96 14.95 -6.20
CA ARG A 340 -36.34 15.30 -4.92
C ARG A 340 -36.87 14.44 -3.80
N ALA A 341 -35.99 14.03 -2.90
CA ALA A 341 -36.35 13.35 -1.67
C ALA A 341 -35.50 13.90 -0.52
N PRO A 342 -35.91 15.04 0.06
CA PRO A 342 -35.20 15.66 1.17
C PRO A 342 -35.20 14.77 2.42
N ALA A 343 -34.03 14.62 3.04
CA ALA A 343 -33.80 13.71 4.16
C ALA A 343 -32.81 14.31 5.16
N TYR A 344 -32.74 13.71 6.35
CA TYR A 344 -31.66 13.91 7.30
C TYR A 344 -30.60 12.81 7.17
N GLY A 345 -29.34 13.18 7.03
CA GLY A 345 -28.22 12.25 6.97
C GLY A 345 -26.90 12.91 6.62
N GLU A 346 -25.78 12.25 6.92
CA GLU A 346 -24.45 12.76 6.61
C GLU A 346 -24.15 12.60 5.12
N PHE A 347 -23.94 13.72 4.42
CA PHE A 347 -23.75 13.75 2.96
C PHE A 347 -22.75 12.71 2.45
N ARG A 348 -21.56 12.63 3.09
CA ARG A 348 -20.48 11.72 2.66
C ARG A 348 -20.85 10.25 2.82
N ARG A 349 -21.56 9.91 3.90
CA ARG A 349 -21.94 8.52 4.21
C ARG A 349 -23.07 8.05 3.32
N VAL A 350 -24.03 8.92 3.01
CA VAL A 350 -25.08 8.60 2.04
C VAL A 350 -24.48 8.41 0.64
N LEU A 351 -23.56 9.28 0.21
CA LEU A 351 -22.86 9.10 -1.06
C LEU A 351 -22.09 7.77 -1.10
N GLN A 352 -21.43 7.41 0.00
CA GLN A 352 -20.73 6.12 0.15
C GLN A 352 -21.69 4.92 0.00
N VAL A 353 -22.86 4.96 0.65
CA VAL A 353 -23.90 3.93 0.50
C VAL A 353 -24.29 3.81 -0.98
N LEU A 354 -24.61 4.92 -1.64
CA LEU A 354 -25.06 4.94 -3.03
C LEU A 354 -24.00 4.42 -4.01
N LEU A 355 -22.72 4.79 -3.82
CA LEU A 355 -21.61 4.28 -4.62
C LEU A 355 -21.45 2.77 -4.48
N ASN A 356 -21.65 2.22 -3.27
CA ASN A 356 -21.62 0.78 -3.04
C ASN A 356 -22.82 0.06 -3.70
N LEU A 357 -24.03 0.60 -3.58
CA LEU A 357 -25.22 0.02 -4.22
C LEU A 357 -25.09 0.04 -5.76
N LEU A 358 -24.75 1.18 -6.34
CA LEU A 358 -24.60 1.32 -7.79
C LEU A 358 -23.39 0.52 -8.31
N GLY A 359 -22.30 0.48 -7.55
CA GLY A 359 -21.15 -0.37 -7.86
C GLY A 359 -21.49 -1.85 -7.90
N ASN A 360 -22.33 -2.33 -6.99
CA ASN A 360 -22.83 -3.71 -7.00
C ASN A 360 -23.79 -3.96 -8.16
N ALA A 361 -24.71 -3.04 -8.44
CA ALA A 361 -25.62 -3.13 -9.57
C ALA A 361 -24.87 -3.24 -10.91
N ILE A 362 -23.85 -2.40 -11.15
CA ILE A 362 -22.99 -2.46 -12.35
C ILE A 362 -22.21 -3.77 -12.41
N ARG A 363 -21.69 -4.24 -11.27
CA ARG A 363 -20.89 -5.46 -11.20
C ARG A 363 -21.70 -6.69 -11.56
N TYR A 364 -22.91 -6.83 -11.03
CA TYR A 364 -23.71 -8.05 -11.12
C TYR A 364 -24.75 -8.04 -12.23
N SER A 365 -25.01 -6.89 -12.86
CA SER A 365 -25.80 -6.84 -14.07
C SER A 365 -25.07 -7.47 -15.26
N PRO A 366 -25.77 -8.11 -16.21
CA PRO A 366 -25.24 -8.46 -17.52
C PRO A 366 -24.74 -7.24 -18.29
N GLU A 367 -23.90 -7.46 -19.30
CA GLU A 367 -23.55 -6.41 -20.27
C GLU A 367 -24.80 -5.97 -21.05
N ASN A 368 -24.82 -4.72 -21.51
CA ASN A 368 -25.94 -4.14 -22.28
C ASN A 368 -27.30 -4.16 -21.55
N SER A 369 -27.28 -4.08 -20.22
CA SER A 369 -28.48 -4.04 -19.38
C SER A 369 -28.85 -2.62 -18.94
N GLN A 370 -29.88 -2.52 -18.12
CA GLN A 370 -30.34 -1.28 -17.51
C GLN A 370 -30.32 -1.35 -15.98
N ILE A 371 -29.95 -0.23 -15.35
CA ILE A 371 -30.07 0.01 -13.91
C ILE A 371 -31.03 1.18 -13.71
N TRP A 372 -32.01 1.03 -12.82
CA TRP A 372 -32.96 2.08 -12.48
C TRP A 372 -32.66 2.64 -11.09
N ILE A 373 -32.72 3.97 -10.99
CA ILE A 373 -32.63 4.65 -9.71
C ILE A 373 -33.89 5.48 -9.52
N ARG A 374 -34.60 5.25 -8.42
CA ARG A 374 -35.83 5.97 -8.06
C ARG A 374 -35.69 6.55 -6.67
N VAL A 375 -36.23 7.74 -6.50
CA VAL A 375 -36.37 8.37 -5.19
C VAL A 375 -37.84 8.55 -4.89
N ASP A 376 -38.21 8.36 -3.63
CA ASP A 376 -39.59 8.50 -3.18
C ASP A 376 -39.62 9.04 -1.76
N ARG A 377 -40.80 9.45 -1.32
CA ARG A 377 -41.06 9.92 0.04
C ARG A 377 -42.42 9.42 0.51
N GLU A 378 -42.42 8.56 1.51
CA GLU A 378 -43.64 8.01 2.10
C GLU A 378 -43.48 7.85 3.62
N GLY A 379 -44.56 8.12 4.38
CA GLY A 379 -44.61 7.80 5.81
C GLY A 379 -43.54 8.47 6.67
N GLY A 380 -43.13 9.71 6.33
CA GLY A 380 -42.05 10.41 7.04
C GLY A 380 -40.65 9.87 6.75
N ARG A 381 -40.49 9.04 5.72
CA ARG A 381 -39.20 8.54 5.23
C ARG A 381 -38.96 8.98 3.79
N ALA A 382 -37.71 9.30 3.50
CA ALA A 382 -37.22 9.52 2.16
C ALA A 382 -36.43 8.28 1.73
N THR A 383 -36.69 7.79 0.52
CA THR A 383 -36.09 6.56 0.01
C THR A 383 -35.35 6.79 -1.29
N VAL A 384 -34.33 5.98 -1.51
CA VAL A 384 -33.66 5.84 -2.80
C VAL A 384 -33.45 4.36 -3.07
N THR A 385 -33.97 3.94 -4.22
CA THR A 385 -34.00 2.56 -4.67
C THR A 385 -33.10 2.41 -5.89
N VAL A 386 -32.16 1.48 -5.82
CA VAL A 386 -31.30 1.06 -6.94
C VAL A 386 -31.73 -0.35 -7.35
N ALA A 387 -32.22 -0.49 -8.58
CA ALA A 387 -32.68 -1.75 -9.15
C ALA A 387 -31.82 -2.15 -10.34
N ASP A 388 -31.37 -3.41 -10.35
CA ASP A 388 -30.53 -3.98 -11.39
C ASP A 388 -31.19 -5.16 -12.11
N GLN A 389 -30.59 -5.62 -13.21
CA GLN A 389 -31.04 -6.79 -13.99
C GLN A 389 -30.09 -7.99 -13.82
N GLY A 390 -29.45 -8.10 -12.65
CA GLY A 390 -28.55 -9.20 -12.33
C GLY A 390 -29.25 -10.55 -12.17
N GLN A 391 -28.48 -11.57 -11.81
CA GLN A 391 -28.98 -12.93 -11.58
C GLN A 391 -29.95 -13.08 -10.40
N GLY A 392 -30.21 -11.99 -9.66
CA GLY A 392 -31.02 -12.00 -8.46
C GLY A 392 -30.35 -12.68 -7.25
N ILE A 393 -31.11 -12.76 -6.17
CA ILE A 393 -30.70 -13.27 -4.86
C ILE A 393 -31.84 -14.15 -4.33
N ASP A 394 -31.53 -15.40 -3.98
CA ASP A 394 -32.50 -16.31 -3.33
C ASP A 394 -32.88 -15.82 -1.93
N ALA A 395 -34.03 -16.20 -1.40
CA ALA A 395 -34.51 -15.84 -0.07
C ALA A 395 -33.50 -16.15 1.04
N ASP A 396 -32.84 -17.32 0.99
CA ASP A 396 -31.80 -17.70 1.95
C ASP A 396 -30.59 -16.76 1.88
N GLN A 397 -30.23 -16.34 0.67
CA GLN A 397 -29.14 -15.41 0.42
C GLN A 397 -29.50 -13.98 0.84
N GLN A 398 -30.76 -13.55 0.69
CA GLN A 398 -31.23 -12.24 1.14
C GLN A 398 -31.15 -12.08 2.66
N ALA A 399 -31.33 -13.17 3.42
CA ALA A 399 -31.20 -13.15 4.87
C ALA A 399 -29.77 -12.81 5.35
N VAL A 400 -28.76 -13.24 4.58
CA VAL A 400 -27.34 -13.11 4.95
C VAL A 400 -26.56 -12.09 4.11
N VAL A 401 -27.17 -11.47 3.09
CA VAL A 401 -26.48 -10.54 2.16
C VAL A 401 -25.88 -9.31 2.85
N PHE A 402 -26.38 -8.98 4.05
CA PHE A 402 -25.89 -7.88 4.86
C PHE A 402 -24.91 -8.31 5.95
N GLU A 403 -24.51 -9.58 6.02
CA GLU A 403 -23.52 -10.09 6.97
C GLU A 403 -22.08 -9.83 6.50
N LYS A 404 -21.12 -9.84 7.44
CA LYS A 404 -19.71 -9.55 7.14
C LYS A 404 -19.10 -10.64 6.26
N PHE A 405 -18.34 -10.23 5.25
CA PHE A 405 -17.59 -11.11 4.35
C PHE A 405 -18.47 -12.04 3.51
N GLU A 406 -19.78 -11.83 3.48
CA GLU A 406 -20.67 -12.64 2.69
C GLU A 406 -20.60 -12.27 1.21
N ARG A 407 -20.41 -13.30 0.36
CA ARG A 407 -20.24 -13.16 -1.09
C ARG A 407 -21.21 -14.02 -1.89
N LEU A 408 -22.21 -14.61 -1.24
CA LEU A 408 -23.27 -15.42 -1.86
C LEU A 408 -22.72 -16.51 -2.82
N GLY A 409 -21.60 -17.14 -2.44
CA GLY A 409 -20.94 -18.20 -3.22
C GLY A 409 -20.17 -17.73 -4.47
N ARG A 410 -19.99 -16.42 -4.69
CA ARG A 410 -19.32 -15.87 -5.89
C ARG A 410 -17.82 -15.62 -5.62
N THR A 411 -16.96 -16.50 -6.12
CA THR A 411 -15.49 -16.38 -6.00
C THR A 411 -14.88 -15.37 -6.99
N ASP A 412 -15.45 -15.27 -8.18
CA ASP A 412 -14.76 -14.72 -9.36
C ASP A 412 -14.98 -13.22 -9.58
N SER A 413 -15.99 -12.65 -8.93
CA SER A 413 -16.35 -11.24 -9.04
C SER A 413 -15.74 -10.45 -7.88
N GLY A 414 -14.59 -9.80 -8.10
CA GLY A 414 -13.82 -9.08 -7.09
C GLY A 414 -14.68 -8.14 -6.24
N GLY A 415 -14.80 -8.42 -4.95
CA GLY A 415 -15.60 -7.65 -3.99
C GLY A 415 -15.32 -8.16 -2.59
N SER A 416 -15.23 -7.26 -1.60
CA SER A 416 -14.79 -7.58 -0.24
C SER A 416 -15.78 -8.40 0.58
N GLY A 417 -17.05 -8.41 0.18
CA GLY A 417 -18.16 -8.88 1.02
C GLY A 417 -18.44 -7.95 2.21
N LEU A 418 -17.81 -6.77 2.28
CA LEU A 418 -18.01 -5.79 3.35
C LEU A 418 -18.90 -4.62 2.94
N GLY A 419 -18.96 -4.31 1.65
CA GLY A 419 -19.66 -3.11 1.16
C GLY A 419 -21.12 -3.01 1.61
N LEU A 420 -21.94 -4.07 1.42
CA LEU A 420 -23.35 -4.06 1.83
C LEU A 420 -23.54 -4.04 3.35
N TYR A 421 -22.68 -4.73 4.09
CA TYR A 421 -22.64 -4.66 5.56
C TYR A 421 -22.39 -3.22 6.03
N ILE A 422 -21.33 -2.57 5.51
CA ILE A 422 -20.96 -1.19 5.82
C ILE A 422 -22.11 -0.25 5.46
N ALA A 423 -22.69 -0.41 4.27
CA ALA A 423 -23.78 0.44 3.79
C ALA A 423 -25.01 0.36 4.71
N ARG A 424 -25.41 -0.84 5.16
CA ARG A 424 -26.54 -1.01 6.09
C ARG A 424 -26.23 -0.43 7.46
N ARG A 425 -24.99 -0.59 7.94
CA ARG A 425 -24.56 -0.03 9.22
C ARG A 425 -24.57 1.50 9.20
N LEU A 426 -24.10 2.12 8.12
CA LEU A 426 -24.18 3.57 7.90
C LEU A 426 -25.62 4.06 7.87
N ALA A 427 -26.50 3.38 7.13
CA ALA A 427 -27.93 3.71 7.08
C ALA A 427 -28.55 3.73 8.48
N ARG A 428 -28.30 2.68 9.27
CA ARG A 428 -28.80 2.57 10.66
C ARG A 428 -28.20 3.61 11.61
N ALA A 429 -26.95 4.00 11.41
CA ALA A 429 -26.32 5.09 12.16
C ALA A 429 -26.90 6.48 11.84
N MET A 430 -27.68 6.60 10.76
CA MET A 430 -28.44 7.79 10.35
C MET A 430 -29.96 7.61 10.62
N ASP A 431 -30.34 6.75 11.56
CA ASP A 431 -31.73 6.43 11.89
C ASP A 431 -32.55 5.86 10.71
N GLY A 432 -31.85 5.31 9.72
CA GLY A 432 -32.40 4.67 8.53
C GLY A 432 -32.35 3.15 8.55
N ASP A 433 -32.63 2.53 7.40
CA ASP A 433 -32.23 1.14 7.12
C ASP A 433 -31.97 0.95 5.62
N LEU A 434 -31.27 -0.13 5.30
CA LEU A 434 -31.05 -0.60 3.94
C LEU A 434 -31.70 -1.99 3.79
N THR A 435 -32.60 -2.12 2.83
CA THR A 435 -33.34 -3.36 2.54
C THR A 435 -33.06 -3.85 1.14
N VAL A 436 -33.36 -5.13 0.90
CA VAL A 436 -33.27 -5.77 -0.40
C VAL A 436 -34.59 -6.47 -0.73
N ASP A 437 -34.99 -6.40 -1.98
CA ASP A 437 -36.06 -7.19 -2.57
C ASP A 437 -35.53 -7.79 -3.88
N SER A 438 -35.62 -9.11 -4.03
CA SER A 438 -35.04 -9.83 -5.17
C SER A 438 -35.69 -11.20 -5.32
N ALA A 439 -35.61 -11.75 -6.52
CA ALA A 439 -35.88 -13.16 -6.77
C ALA A 439 -34.86 -13.69 -7.79
N PRO A 440 -34.52 -14.99 -7.77
CA PRO A 440 -33.64 -15.59 -8.77
C PRO A 440 -34.08 -15.24 -10.20
N GLY A 441 -33.17 -14.68 -10.99
CA GLY A 441 -33.40 -14.26 -12.38
C GLY A 441 -34.18 -12.95 -12.57
N GLN A 442 -34.59 -12.25 -11.51
CA GLN A 442 -35.37 -11.01 -11.58
C GLN A 442 -34.56 -9.75 -11.20
N GLY A 443 -33.23 -9.87 -11.06
CA GLY A 443 -32.39 -8.79 -10.56
C GLY A 443 -32.55 -8.54 -9.06
N ALA A 444 -31.91 -7.49 -8.56
CA ALA A 444 -32.02 -7.07 -7.16
C ALA A 444 -32.42 -5.60 -7.04
N ARG A 445 -33.22 -5.30 -6.02
CA ARG A 445 -33.66 -3.97 -5.65
C ARG A 445 -33.17 -3.65 -4.25
N PHE A 446 -32.20 -2.76 -4.13
CA PHE A 446 -31.73 -2.26 -2.85
C PHE A 446 -32.35 -0.90 -2.55
N THR A 447 -32.95 -0.75 -1.37
CA THR A 447 -33.63 0.48 -0.96
C THR A 447 -33.00 1.04 0.31
N LEU A 448 -32.37 2.21 0.20
CA LEU A 448 -31.94 3.01 1.34
C LEU A 448 -33.13 3.88 1.79
N SER A 449 -33.41 3.87 3.08
CA SER A 449 -34.46 4.70 3.69
C SER A 449 -33.87 5.53 4.84
N LEU A 450 -34.14 6.83 4.84
CA LEU A 450 -33.71 7.79 5.87
C LEU A 450 -34.90 8.59 6.39
N PRO A 451 -34.81 9.20 7.59
CA PRO A 451 -35.81 10.14 8.07
C PRO A 451 -36.01 11.28 7.06
N ALA A 452 -37.25 11.50 6.61
CA ALA A 452 -37.55 12.58 5.68
C ALA A 452 -37.37 13.94 6.36
N ARG A 453 -36.94 14.92 5.58
CA ARG A 453 -37.03 16.33 5.96
C ARG A 453 -38.37 16.84 5.47
N ASP A 454 -39.08 17.60 6.32
CA ASP A 454 -40.22 18.34 5.85
C ASP A 454 -39.80 19.38 4.81
N VAL A 455 -40.63 19.49 3.78
CA VAL A 455 -40.46 20.49 2.74
C VAL A 455 -41.42 21.59 3.15
N ASP A 456 -40.93 22.57 3.89
CA ASP A 456 -41.62 23.86 4.01
C ASP A 456 -41.63 24.58 2.66
#